data_AF-A0A1C2JG93-F1
#
_entry.id   AF-A0A1C2JG93-F1
#
_cell.length_a   1.000
_cell.length_b   1.000
_cell.length_c   1.000
_cell.angle_alpha   90.00
_cell.angle_beta   90.00
_cell.angle_gamma   90.00
#
_symmetry.space_group_name_H-M   'P 1'
#
loop_
_entity.id
_entity.type
_entity.pdbx_description
1 polymer ?
#
loop_
_entity_poly.entity_id
_entity_poly.type
_entity_poly.pdbx_seq_one_letter_code
_entity_poly.pdbx_strand_id
1 'polypeptide(L)'
;MTNVHPFPIGGKSAKPLRKKSHRTKSSDNAYGPALLLQDFDDIPVDVLDAIIQAGSLYLAQSGLEHTEDELASPCAQFLRTLHGMNALTEVANVLICEAQRYPEQTDQEAVDWLLQRTKATHKVMRKLDEMLPQDEFILASNSFGPDFMAEYATNAAMLLVSHFAEDLLAYYDENFIQTRKDRRKVMMIDSRDAYREVIQDCQIHIGAHGFLMKELASAQRALNKGMKEL
;
A
#
# COMPACT_ATOMS: atom_id res chain seq x y z
N MET A 1 31.57 -14.56 -6.59
CA MET A 1 30.93 -14.37 -5.28
C MET A 1 29.70 -13.53 -5.55
N THR A 2 28.52 -14.13 -5.52
CA THR A 2 27.25 -13.43 -5.76
C THR A 2 26.86 -12.69 -4.48
N ASN A 3 26.88 -11.36 -4.53
CA ASN A 3 26.33 -10.51 -3.47
C ASN A 3 24.82 -10.79 -3.41
N VAL A 4 24.42 -11.58 -2.41
CA VAL A 4 23.01 -11.78 -2.09
C VAL A 4 22.57 -10.48 -1.42
N HIS A 5 21.93 -9.60 -2.19
CA HIS A 5 21.35 -8.36 -1.65
C HIS A 5 20.30 -8.71 -0.60
N PRO A 6 20.26 -7.99 0.53
CA PRO A 6 19.37 -8.28 1.63
C PRO A 6 17.98 -7.70 1.36
N PHE A 7 17.46 -7.82 0.13
CA PHE A 7 16.05 -7.55 -0.09
C PHE A 7 15.27 -8.62 0.67
N PRO A 8 14.30 -8.25 1.51
CA PRO A 8 13.39 -9.22 2.06
C PRO A 8 12.66 -9.88 0.89
N ILE A 9 13.07 -11.10 0.54
CA ILE A 9 12.21 -12.04 -0.17
C ILE A 9 11.02 -12.21 0.74
N GLY A 10 9.91 -11.54 0.40
CA GLY A 10 8.68 -11.36 1.17
C GLY A 10 8.67 -12.05 2.54
N GLY A 11 8.72 -11.25 3.61
CA GLY A 11 8.66 -11.73 4.98
C GLY A 11 7.61 -12.83 5.10
N LYS A 12 8.05 -14.03 5.49
CA LYS A 12 7.14 -15.12 5.83
C LYS A 12 6.34 -14.65 7.03
N SER A 13 5.11 -14.18 6.80
CA SER A 13 4.15 -13.93 7.87
C SER A 13 4.18 -15.14 8.81
N ALA A 14 4.45 -14.88 10.09
CA ALA A 14 4.67 -15.90 11.12
C ALA A 14 3.38 -16.66 11.49
N LYS A 15 2.35 -16.62 10.65
CA LYS A 15 1.15 -17.43 10.78
C LYS A 15 0.86 -18.06 9.42
N PRO A 16 0.73 -19.40 9.33
CA PRO A 16 0.17 -20.00 8.14
C PRO A 16 -1.23 -19.40 7.96
N LEU A 17 -1.39 -18.67 6.85
CA LEU A 17 -2.68 -18.26 6.32
C LEU A 17 -3.61 -19.46 6.50
N ARG A 18 -4.69 -19.31 7.28
CA ARG A 18 -5.71 -20.35 7.44
C ARG A 18 -6.00 -20.90 6.04
N LYS A 19 -5.76 -22.21 5.86
CA LYS A 19 -5.91 -22.94 4.59
C LYS A 19 -7.02 -22.30 3.75
N LYS A 20 -6.64 -21.70 2.62
CA LYS A 20 -7.58 -21.30 1.57
C LYS A 20 -8.42 -22.54 1.25
N SER A 21 -9.65 -22.55 1.74
CA SER A 21 -10.66 -23.54 1.36
C SER A 21 -10.75 -23.46 -0.16
N HIS A 22 -10.59 -24.60 -0.82
CA HIS A 22 -10.65 -24.76 -2.27
C HIS A 22 -11.82 -23.95 -2.85
N ARG A 23 -11.53 -22.80 -3.48
CA ARG A 23 -12.46 -22.16 -4.41
C ARG A 23 -12.46 -22.99 -5.68
N THR A 24 -13.37 -23.95 -5.73
CA THR A 24 -13.77 -24.60 -6.97
C THR A 24 -14.29 -23.55 -7.94
N LYS A 25 -13.81 -23.65 -9.18
CA LYS A 25 -14.31 -22.97 -10.37
C LYS A 25 -15.85 -23.04 -10.42
N SER A 26 -16.49 -21.88 -10.38
CA SER A 26 -17.90 -21.62 -10.70
C SER A 26 -18.01 -20.09 -10.76
N SER A 27 -17.59 -19.45 -11.85
CA SER A 27 -18.50 -18.96 -12.90
C SER A 27 -19.97 -18.97 -12.48
N ASP A 28 -20.54 -17.76 -12.46
CA ASP A 28 -21.96 -17.41 -12.39
C ASP A 28 -22.70 -17.53 -11.05
N ASN A 29 -23.18 -16.38 -10.60
CA ASN A 29 -24.30 -16.14 -9.68
C ASN A 29 -24.12 -16.48 -8.18
N ALA A 30 -23.70 -15.52 -7.33
CA ALA A 30 -24.18 -15.38 -5.93
C ALA A 30 -23.55 -14.22 -5.10
N TYR A 31 -23.23 -13.07 -5.69
CA TYR A 31 -22.89 -11.85 -4.95
C TYR A 31 -24.12 -10.92 -4.94
N GLY A 32 -24.42 -10.23 -3.83
CA GLY A 32 -25.46 -9.19 -3.84
C GLY A 32 -25.18 -8.15 -4.95
N PRO A 33 -26.18 -7.37 -5.41
CA PRO A 33 -25.96 -6.47 -6.54
C PRO A 33 -24.75 -5.57 -6.23
N ALA A 34 -23.77 -5.57 -7.14
CA ALA A 34 -22.65 -4.65 -7.06
C ALA A 34 -23.21 -3.23 -6.98
N LEU A 35 -22.75 -2.44 -6.02
CA LEU A 35 -23.00 -1.01 -6.09
C LEU A 35 -22.06 -0.46 -7.15
N LEU A 36 -22.60 -0.30 -8.35
CA LEU A 36 -21.88 0.24 -9.49
C LEU A 36 -22.06 1.76 -9.49
N LEU A 37 -20.99 2.48 -9.19
CA LEU A 37 -20.94 3.94 -9.35
C LEU A 37 -20.41 4.27 -10.74
N GLN A 38 -20.74 5.45 -11.26
CA GLN A 38 -20.26 5.89 -12.57
C GLN A 38 -18.96 6.66 -12.42
N ASP A 39 -17.95 6.30 -13.21
CA ASP A 39 -16.73 7.10 -13.33
C ASP A 39 -16.93 8.37 -14.18
N PHE A 40 -15.86 9.07 -14.54
CA PHE A 40 -15.94 10.28 -15.37
C PHE A 40 -16.45 10.03 -16.79
N ASP A 41 -16.25 8.82 -17.32
CA ASP A 41 -16.64 8.41 -18.68
C ASP A 41 -17.98 7.63 -18.68
N ASP A 42 -18.73 7.71 -17.57
CA ASP A 42 -20.00 7.00 -17.32
C ASP A 42 -19.89 5.46 -17.34
N ILE A 43 -18.68 4.94 -17.13
CA ILE A 43 -18.43 3.50 -17.01
C ILE A 43 -18.78 3.04 -15.59
N PRO A 44 -19.55 1.94 -15.44
CA PRO A 44 -19.90 1.41 -14.13
C PRO A 44 -18.71 0.75 -13.44
N VAL A 45 -18.44 1.13 -12.19
CA VAL A 45 -17.33 0.66 -11.36
C VAL A 45 -17.85 0.08 -10.04
N ASP A 46 -17.49 -1.17 -9.74
CA ASP A 46 -17.64 -1.72 -8.39
C ASP A 46 -16.49 -1.20 -7.52
N VAL A 47 -16.78 -0.14 -6.76
CA VAL A 47 -15.80 0.55 -5.90
C VAL A 47 -15.12 -0.39 -4.92
N LEU A 48 -15.86 -1.30 -4.28
CA LEU A 48 -15.28 -2.21 -3.29
C LEU A 48 -14.32 -3.19 -3.95
N ASP A 49 -14.72 -3.77 -5.09
CA ASP A 49 -13.86 -4.68 -5.84
C ASP A 49 -12.61 -3.96 -6.36
N ALA A 50 -12.77 -2.72 -6.85
CA ALA A 50 -11.65 -1.89 -7.30
C ALA A 50 -10.64 -1.58 -6.18
N ILE A 51 -11.11 -1.28 -4.94
CA ILE A 51 -10.20 -1.11 -3.78
C ILE A 51 -9.43 -2.41 -3.52
N ILE A 52 -10.12 -3.56 -3.52
CA ILE A 52 -9.50 -4.87 -3.28
C ILE A 52 -8.46 -5.19 -4.36
N GLN A 53 -8.80 -4.96 -5.62
CA GLN A 53 -7.88 -5.17 -6.74
C GLN A 53 -6.66 -4.24 -6.63
N ALA A 54 -6.83 -2.98 -6.24
CA ALA A 54 -5.72 -2.06 -6.01
C ALA A 54 -4.79 -2.55 -4.89
N GLY A 55 -5.34 -3.09 -3.80
CA GLY A 55 -4.57 -3.72 -2.72
C GLY A 55 -3.78 -4.95 -3.19
N SER A 56 -4.37 -5.75 -4.09
CA SER A 56 -3.73 -6.97 -4.61
C SER A 56 -2.42 -6.70 -5.37
N LEU A 57 -2.21 -5.47 -5.83
CA LEU A 57 -0.98 -5.07 -6.51
C LEU A 57 0.24 -5.11 -5.58
N TYR A 58 0.07 -4.90 -4.26
CA TYR A 58 1.20 -4.71 -3.34
C TYR A 58 1.11 -5.42 -1.97
N LEU A 59 -0.06 -5.86 -1.50
CA LEU A 59 -0.25 -6.49 -0.16
C LEU A 59 0.21 -7.96 -0.05
N ALA A 60 1.27 -8.34 -0.77
CA ALA A 60 1.79 -9.70 -0.87
C ALA A 60 0.98 -10.67 -1.78
N GLN A 61 1.64 -11.06 -2.86
CA GLN A 61 1.30 -12.20 -3.70
C GLN A 61 1.62 -13.53 -2.99
N SER A 62 0.89 -13.89 -1.95
CA SER A 62 1.06 -15.21 -1.32
C SER A 62 0.68 -16.33 -2.31
N GLY A 63 1.68 -16.85 -3.02
CA GLY A 63 1.55 -17.97 -3.95
C GLY A 63 1.77 -17.66 -5.45
N LEU A 64 2.25 -16.47 -5.83
CA LEU A 64 2.81 -16.25 -7.17
C LEU A 64 4.34 -16.25 -7.06
N GLU A 65 4.99 -17.07 -7.87
CA GLU A 65 6.44 -16.99 -8.03
C GLU A 65 6.78 -15.62 -8.60
N HIS A 66 7.72 -14.91 -7.98
CA HIS A 66 8.24 -13.66 -8.53
C HIS A 66 8.80 -13.94 -9.92
N THR A 67 8.46 -13.10 -10.90
CA THR A 67 9.08 -13.21 -12.21
C THR A 67 10.57 -12.85 -12.09
N GLU A 68 11.40 -13.34 -13.02
CA GLU A 68 12.85 -13.04 -13.01
C GLU A 68 13.13 -11.52 -13.02
N ASP A 69 12.28 -10.75 -13.72
CA ASP A 69 12.34 -9.28 -13.76
C ASP A 69 12.01 -8.63 -12.40
N GLU A 70 11.10 -9.22 -11.63
CA GLU A 70 10.72 -8.72 -10.30
C GLU A 70 11.80 -9.01 -9.24
N LEU A 71 12.57 -10.08 -9.42
CA LEU A 71 13.74 -10.40 -8.59
C LEU A 71 14.96 -9.54 -8.96
N ALA A 72 14.98 -8.97 -10.18
CA ALA A 72 16.08 -8.16 -10.68
C ALA A 72 16.03 -6.68 -10.25
N SER A 73 14.86 -6.18 -9.82
CA SER A 73 14.65 -4.77 -9.46
C SER A 73 14.46 -4.59 -7.94
N PRO A 74 15.48 -4.06 -7.23
CA PRO A 74 15.39 -3.58 -5.85
C PRO A 74 14.13 -2.76 -5.51
N CYS A 75 13.69 -1.92 -6.45
CA CYS A 75 12.57 -1.01 -6.25
C CYS A 75 11.21 -1.56 -6.73
N ALA A 76 11.13 -2.81 -7.19
CA ALA A 76 9.91 -3.38 -7.77
C ALA A 76 8.69 -3.28 -6.84
N GLN A 77 8.86 -3.55 -5.55
CA GLN A 77 7.77 -3.48 -4.57
C GLN A 77 7.26 -2.05 -4.36
N PHE A 78 8.14 -1.04 -4.42
CA PHE A 78 7.74 0.36 -4.40
C PHE A 78 6.88 0.70 -5.63
N LEU A 79 7.30 0.30 -6.83
CA LEU A 79 6.57 0.56 -8.07
C LEU A 79 5.18 -0.10 -8.07
N ARG A 80 5.08 -1.33 -7.57
CA ARG A 80 3.77 -1.99 -7.36
C ARG A 80 2.87 -1.22 -6.40
N THR A 81 3.46 -0.70 -5.32
CA THR A 81 2.73 0.12 -4.35
C THR A 81 2.27 1.44 -4.97
N LEU A 82 3.07 2.03 -5.87
CA LEU A 82 2.68 3.19 -6.67
C LEU A 82 1.52 2.87 -7.62
N HIS A 83 1.53 1.72 -8.28
CA HIS A 83 0.39 1.27 -9.09
C HIS A 83 -0.87 1.07 -8.24
N GLY A 84 -0.74 0.48 -7.05
CA GLY A 84 -1.83 0.38 -6.06
C GLY A 84 -2.39 1.75 -5.68
N MET A 85 -1.53 2.72 -5.42
CA MET A 85 -1.95 4.09 -5.11
C MET A 85 -2.71 4.74 -6.27
N ASN A 86 -2.24 4.56 -7.51
CA ASN A 86 -2.90 5.12 -8.68
C ASN A 86 -4.30 4.52 -8.87
N ALA A 87 -4.44 3.20 -8.74
CA ALA A 87 -5.75 2.54 -8.79
C ALA A 87 -6.68 3.03 -7.65
N LEU A 88 -6.18 3.19 -6.42
CA LEU A 88 -6.98 3.78 -5.33
C LEU A 88 -7.35 5.25 -5.59
N THR A 89 -6.55 5.99 -6.35
CA THR A 89 -6.86 7.36 -6.75
C THR A 89 -8.02 7.39 -7.73
N GLU A 90 -8.05 6.45 -8.68
CA GLU A 90 -9.20 6.30 -9.60
C GLU A 90 -10.47 5.99 -8.82
N VAL A 91 -10.42 5.09 -7.83
CA VAL A 91 -11.55 4.82 -6.93
C VAL A 91 -11.99 6.08 -6.18
N ALA A 92 -11.04 6.82 -5.59
CA ALA A 92 -11.36 8.06 -4.88
C ALA A 92 -12.05 9.07 -5.79
N ASN A 93 -11.61 9.17 -7.05
CA ASN A 93 -12.24 10.03 -8.04
C ASN A 93 -13.67 9.59 -8.35
N VAL A 94 -13.95 8.29 -8.54
CA VAL A 94 -15.32 7.79 -8.73
C VAL A 94 -16.22 8.21 -7.56
N LEU A 95 -15.75 8.07 -6.32
CA LEU A 95 -16.49 8.48 -5.12
C LEU A 95 -16.75 10.00 -5.10
N ILE A 96 -15.75 10.81 -5.47
CA ILE A 96 -15.89 12.27 -5.53
C ILE A 96 -16.85 12.69 -6.66
N CYS A 97 -16.81 12.01 -7.81
CA CYS A 97 -17.73 12.26 -8.92
C CYS A 97 -19.16 11.94 -8.54
N GLU A 98 -19.39 10.80 -7.89
CA GLU A 98 -20.72 10.42 -7.40
C GLU A 98 -21.27 11.48 -6.45
N ALA A 99 -20.44 11.94 -5.51
CA ALA A 99 -20.79 13.02 -4.58
C ALA A 99 -21.18 14.33 -5.30
N GLN A 100 -20.47 14.67 -6.38
CA GLN A 100 -20.76 15.85 -7.20
C GLN A 100 -22.03 15.70 -8.04
N ARG A 101 -22.38 14.47 -8.46
CA ARG A 101 -23.62 14.18 -9.18
C ARG A 101 -24.84 14.31 -8.28
N TYR A 102 -24.69 13.97 -6.99
CA TYR A 102 -25.77 13.97 -5.99
C TYR A 102 -25.41 14.78 -4.73
N PRO A 103 -25.19 16.11 -4.86
CA PRO A 103 -24.72 16.95 -3.77
C PRO A 103 -25.73 17.05 -2.61
N GLU A 104 -27.02 16.94 -2.89
CA GLU A 104 -28.08 16.98 -1.87
C GLU A 104 -28.14 15.73 -0.98
N GLN A 105 -27.45 14.65 -1.37
CA GLN A 105 -27.40 13.38 -0.65
C GLN A 105 -26.04 13.14 0.02
N THR A 106 -25.10 14.08 -0.14
CA THR A 106 -23.71 13.88 0.24
C THR A 106 -23.25 14.91 1.28
N ASP A 107 -22.47 14.45 2.26
CA ASP A 107 -21.75 15.32 3.17
C ASP A 107 -20.51 15.92 2.48
N GLN A 108 -20.55 17.24 2.23
CA GLN A 108 -19.46 17.96 1.59
C GLN A 108 -18.16 17.92 2.41
N GLU A 109 -18.24 17.87 3.74
CA GLU A 109 -17.04 17.82 4.59
C GLU A 109 -16.28 16.50 4.37
N ALA A 110 -17.00 15.38 4.27
CA ALA A 110 -16.42 14.08 3.98
C ALA A 110 -15.77 14.00 2.58
N VAL A 111 -16.39 14.64 1.58
CA VAL A 111 -15.84 14.72 0.21
C VAL A 111 -14.58 15.58 0.15
N ASP A 112 -14.60 16.73 0.82
CA ASP A 112 -13.44 17.62 0.91
C ASP A 112 -12.29 16.93 1.64
N TRP A 113 -12.59 16.20 2.71
CA TRP A 113 -11.61 15.38 3.43
C TRP A 113 -10.99 14.32 2.50
N LEU A 114 -11.81 13.59 1.74
CA LEU A 114 -11.33 12.59 0.78
C LEU A 114 -10.41 13.20 -0.28
N LEU A 115 -10.79 14.37 -0.82
CA LEU A 115 -9.97 15.11 -1.79
C LEU A 115 -8.62 15.53 -1.19
N GLN A 116 -8.62 16.07 0.04
CA GLN A 116 -7.39 16.44 0.72
C GLN A 116 -6.52 15.23 1.03
N ARG A 117 -7.14 14.11 1.39
CA ARG A 117 -6.44 12.86 1.68
C ARG A 117 -5.74 12.32 0.43
N THR A 118 -6.42 12.29 -0.71
CA THR A 118 -5.81 11.92 -2.00
C THR A 118 -4.61 12.82 -2.33
N LYS A 119 -4.75 14.14 -2.21
CA LYS A 119 -3.65 15.09 -2.46
C LYS A 119 -2.47 14.88 -1.52
N ALA A 120 -2.73 14.65 -0.24
CA ALA A 120 -1.70 14.41 0.76
C ALA A 120 -0.92 13.11 0.46
N THR A 121 -1.63 12.03 0.12
CA THR A 121 -1.04 10.75 -0.28
C THR A 121 -0.10 10.92 -1.48
N HIS A 122 -0.57 11.55 -2.56
CA HIS A 122 0.26 11.84 -3.74
C HIS A 122 1.51 12.67 -3.42
N LYS A 123 1.35 13.69 -2.57
CA LYS A 123 2.47 14.57 -2.16
C LYS A 123 3.54 13.79 -1.41
N VAL A 124 3.16 12.89 -0.52
CA VAL A 124 4.13 12.07 0.23
C VAL A 124 4.74 11.01 -0.68
N MET A 125 3.94 10.36 -1.52
CA MET A 125 4.45 9.34 -2.45
C MET A 125 5.50 9.89 -3.40
N ARG A 126 5.27 11.09 -3.97
CA ARG A 126 6.26 11.77 -4.81
C ARG A 126 7.59 12.00 -4.10
N LYS A 127 7.55 12.37 -2.82
CA LYS A 127 8.78 12.55 -2.03
C LYS A 127 9.52 11.23 -1.81
N LEU A 128 8.79 10.14 -1.60
CA LEU A 128 9.39 8.82 -1.44
C LEU A 128 10.01 8.35 -2.77
N ASP A 129 9.36 8.63 -3.89
CA ASP A 129 9.86 8.35 -5.24
C ASP A 129 11.15 9.13 -5.53
N GLU A 130 11.17 10.44 -5.22
CA GLU A 130 12.35 11.29 -5.32
C GLU A 130 13.52 10.85 -4.41
N MET A 131 13.25 10.08 -3.35
CA MET A 131 14.26 9.55 -2.43
C MET A 131 14.86 8.22 -2.90
N LEU A 132 14.25 7.51 -3.86
CA LEU A 132 14.70 6.19 -4.26
C LEU A 132 16.04 6.25 -5.01
N PRO A 133 17.03 5.46 -4.59
CA PRO A 133 18.21 5.24 -5.42
C PRO A 133 17.83 4.42 -6.65
N GLN A 134 18.53 4.65 -7.76
CA GLN A 134 18.34 3.85 -8.97
C GLN A 134 18.78 2.40 -8.74
N ASP A 135 18.07 1.43 -9.33
CA ASP A 135 18.37 0.00 -9.20
C ASP A 135 19.84 -0.32 -9.55
N GLU A 136 20.37 0.27 -10.63
CA GLU A 136 21.79 0.09 -11.02
C GLU A 136 22.76 0.55 -9.92
N PHE A 137 22.43 1.66 -9.25
CA PHE A 137 23.25 2.19 -8.16
C PHE A 137 23.17 1.31 -6.91
N ILE A 138 21.99 0.76 -6.61
CA ILE A 138 21.80 -0.19 -5.51
C ILE A 138 22.62 -1.47 -5.77
N LEU A 139 22.48 -2.07 -6.96
CA LEU A 139 23.14 -3.32 -7.32
C LEU A 139 24.67 -3.18 -7.43
N ALA A 140 25.17 -2.01 -7.85
CA ALA A 140 26.60 -1.74 -7.94
C ALA A 140 27.24 -1.29 -6.60
N SER A 141 26.42 -0.92 -5.61
CA SER A 141 26.91 -0.41 -4.32
C SER A 141 27.38 -1.54 -3.41
N ASN A 142 28.60 -1.42 -2.89
CA ASN A 142 29.09 -2.25 -1.78
C ASN A 142 28.71 -1.68 -0.39
N SER A 143 27.88 -0.63 -0.36
CA SER A 143 27.42 0.03 0.86
C SER A 143 25.96 -0.31 1.15
N PHE A 144 25.60 -0.42 2.43
CA PHE A 144 24.23 -0.70 2.88
C PHE A 144 23.26 0.49 2.77
N GLY A 145 23.76 1.68 2.44
CA GLY A 145 22.96 2.92 2.41
C GLY A 145 21.83 2.89 1.39
N PRO A 146 22.11 2.58 0.10
CA PRO A 146 21.09 2.51 -0.95
C PRO A 146 20.02 1.46 -0.67
N ASP A 147 20.39 0.25 -0.23
CA ASP A 147 19.42 -0.79 0.15
C ASP A 147 18.52 -0.32 1.30
N PHE A 148 19.09 0.32 2.33
CA PHE A 148 18.34 0.87 3.46
C PHE A 148 17.37 1.99 3.04
N MET A 149 17.78 2.86 2.10
CA MET A 149 16.89 3.90 1.57
C MET A 149 15.74 3.32 0.76
N ALA A 150 16.00 2.30 -0.06
CA ALA A 150 14.98 1.61 -0.85
C ALA A 150 13.98 0.85 0.06
N GLU A 151 14.48 0.15 1.08
CA GLU A 151 13.64 -0.56 2.05
C GLU A 151 12.76 0.42 2.85
N TYR A 152 13.35 1.54 3.31
CA TYR A 152 12.60 2.59 4.02
C TYR A 152 11.49 3.17 3.14
N ALA A 153 11.82 3.59 1.91
CA ALA A 153 10.87 4.20 0.99
C ALA A 153 9.72 3.25 0.65
N THR A 154 10.05 1.97 0.42
CA THR A 154 9.06 0.91 0.16
C THR A 154 8.10 0.74 1.33
N ASN A 155 8.60 0.57 2.56
CA ASN A 155 7.76 0.41 3.73
C ASN A 155 6.90 1.66 4.02
N ALA A 156 7.47 2.86 3.84
CA ALA A 156 6.75 4.11 4.00
C ALA A 156 5.62 4.27 2.97
N ALA A 157 5.88 3.87 1.71
CA ALA A 157 4.88 3.86 0.65
C ALA A 157 3.75 2.86 0.96
N MET A 158 4.09 1.63 1.34
CA MET A 158 3.10 0.59 1.66
C MET A 158 2.23 1.00 2.85
N LEU A 159 2.83 1.61 3.88
CA LEU A 159 2.12 2.15 5.03
C LEU A 159 1.12 3.25 4.61
N LEU A 160 1.60 4.22 3.84
CA LEU A 160 0.81 5.36 3.38
C LEU A 160 -0.39 4.90 2.53
N VAL A 161 -0.13 4.05 1.55
CA VAL A 161 -1.15 3.57 0.60
C VAL A 161 -2.17 2.67 1.30
N SER A 162 -1.74 1.86 2.26
CA SER A 162 -2.66 1.02 3.05
C SER A 162 -3.57 1.84 3.97
N HIS A 163 -3.05 2.92 4.57
CA HIS A 163 -3.90 3.86 5.29
C HIS A 163 -4.90 4.56 4.36
N PHE A 164 -4.48 4.96 3.17
CA PHE A 164 -5.39 5.55 2.18
C PHE A 164 -6.49 4.56 1.75
N ALA A 165 -6.16 3.28 1.60
CA ALA A 165 -7.15 2.24 1.34
C ALA A 165 -8.14 2.06 2.50
N GLU A 166 -7.67 2.07 3.76
CA GLU A 166 -8.56 2.03 4.93
C GLU A 166 -9.51 3.23 4.97
N ASP A 167 -9.01 4.42 4.64
CA ASP A 167 -9.82 5.65 4.55
C ASP A 167 -10.92 5.52 3.50
N LEU A 168 -10.61 4.96 2.32
CA LEU A 168 -11.58 4.69 1.26
C LEU A 168 -12.62 3.64 1.68
N LEU A 169 -12.20 2.56 2.35
CA LEU A 169 -13.12 1.54 2.86
C LEU A 169 -14.03 2.11 3.96
N ALA A 170 -13.53 3.01 4.81
CA ALA A 170 -14.33 3.67 5.84
C ALA A 170 -15.40 4.58 5.20
N TYR A 171 -15.01 5.42 4.25
CA TYR A 171 -15.95 6.24 3.49
C TYR A 171 -17.00 5.37 2.77
N TYR A 172 -16.56 4.26 2.15
CA TYR A 172 -17.47 3.34 1.47
C TYR A 172 -18.48 2.69 2.44
N ASP A 173 -18.02 2.27 3.62
CA ASP A 173 -18.85 1.67 4.65
C ASP A 173 -19.97 2.60 5.13
N GLU A 174 -19.61 3.85 5.42
CA GLU A 174 -20.52 4.85 5.99
C GLU A 174 -21.60 5.27 5.01
N ASN A 175 -21.26 5.40 3.72
CA ASN A 175 -22.16 5.96 2.71
C ASN A 175 -22.97 4.88 1.97
N PHE A 176 -22.47 3.65 1.87
CA PHE A 176 -23.04 2.65 0.97
C PHE A 176 -23.44 1.33 1.64
N ILE A 177 -22.88 0.97 2.79
CA ILE A 177 -23.26 -0.28 3.47
C ILE A 177 -24.40 -0.02 4.48
N GLN A 178 -25.63 -0.28 4.03
CA GLN A 178 -26.83 -0.06 4.85
C GLN A 178 -27.04 -1.14 5.94
N THR A 179 -26.56 -2.38 5.74
CA THR A 179 -26.79 -3.47 6.71
C THR A 179 -25.56 -4.34 6.98
N ARG A 180 -25.39 -4.77 8.24
CA ARG A 180 -24.29 -5.66 8.68
C ARG A 180 -24.40 -7.12 8.19
N LYS A 181 -25.52 -7.48 7.55
CA LYS A 181 -25.76 -8.83 7.00
C LYS A 181 -25.30 -8.97 5.55
N ASP A 182 -24.78 -7.89 4.96
CA ASP A 182 -24.30 -7.89 3.59
C ASP A 182 -22.99 -8.70 3.46
N ARG A 183 -22.93 -9.61 2.48
CA ARG A 183 -21.69 -10.31 2.13
C ARG A 183 -20.59 -9.34 1.67
N ARG A 184 -20.94 -8.15 1.16
CA ARG A 184 -19.98 -7.07 0.87
C ARG A 184 -19.29 -6.54 2.12
N LYS A 185 -20.00 -6.49 3.25
CA LYS A 185 -19.41 -6.11 4.55
C LYS A 185 -18.34 -7.11 4.98
N VAL A 186 -18.54 -8.41 4.72
CA VAL A 186 -17.53 -9.44 5.00
C VAL A 186 -16.30 -9.24 4.12
N MET A 187 -16.47 -9.04 2.81
CA MET A 187 -15.35 -8.76 1.89
C MET A 187 -14.57 -7.50 2.30
N MET A 188 -15.27 -6.45 2.71
CA MET A 188 -14.68 -5.21 3.19
C MET A 188 -13.87 -5.44 4.48
N ILE A 189 -14.40 -6.20 5.43
CA ILE A 189 -13.70 -6.54 6.69
C ILE A 189 -12.44 -7.35 6.39
N ASP A 190 -12.54 -8.40 5.57
CA ASP A 190 -11.40 -9.26 5.20
C ASP A 190 -10.28 -8.43 4.56
N SER A 191 -10.65 -7.50 3.68
CA SER A 191 -9.69 -6.63 2.99
C SER A 191 -9.08 -5.60 3.94
N ARG A 192 -9.90 -5.01 4.83
CA ARG A 192 -9.41 -4.10 5.88
C ARG A 192 -8.41 -4.79 6.81
N ASP A 193 -8.66 -6.04 7.18
CA ASP A 193 -7.74 -6.81 8.00
C ASP A 193 -6.39 -7.04 7.28
N ALA A 194 -6.40 -7.28 5.97
CA ALA A 194 -5.17 -7.36 5.17
C ALA A 194 -4.38 -6.04 5.13
N TYR A 195 -5.06 -4.90 4.92
CA TYR A 195 -4.40 -3.59 4.99
C TYR A 195 -3.82 -3.31 6.38
N ARG A 196 -4.53 -3.68 7.45
CA ARG A 196 -4.07 -3.50 8.84
C ARG A 196 -2.86 -4.34 9.19
N GLU A 197 -2.76 -5.57 8.68
CA GLU A 197 -1.58 -6.40 8.85
C GLU A 197 -0.35 -5.70 8.24
N VAL A 198 -0.47 -5.22 6.99
CA VAL A 198 0.61 -4.49 6.32
C VAL A 198 0.95 -3.17 7.03
N ILE A 199 -0.05 -2.43 7.53
CA ILE A 199 0.19 -1.23 8.33
C ILE A 199 1.04 -1.56 9.56
N GLN A 200 0.69 -2.62 10.30
CA GLN A 200 1.43 -3.03 11.49
C GLN A 200 2.86 -3.44 11.14
N ASP A 201 3.04 -4.26 10.11
CA ASP A 201 4.35 -4.72 9.68
C ASP A 201 5.23 -3.54 9.24
N CYS A 202 4.73 -2.67 8.36
CA CYS A 202 5.48 -1.50 7.89
C CYS A 202 5.82 -0.52 9.03
N GLN A 203 4.93 -0.34 10.02
CA GLN A 203 5.23 0.47 11.21
C GLN A 203 6.40 -0.10 12.02
N ILE A 204 6.47 -1.43 12.17
CA ILE A 204 7.58 -2.09 12.86
C ILE A 204 8.88 -1.85 12.09
N HIS A 205 8.87 -2.05 10.77
CA HIS A 205 10.06 -1.84 9.91
C HIS A 205 10.52 -0.38 9.95
N ILE A 206 9.62 0.59 9.78
CA ILE A 206 9.96 2.03 9.84
C ILE A 206 10.49 2.41 11.23
N GLY A 207 9.90 1.87 12.29
CA GLY A 207 10.39 2.05 13.66
C GLY A 207 11.83 1.55 13.84
N ALA A 208 12.14 0.36 13.30
CA ALA A 208 13.48 -0.20 13.30
C ALA A 208 14.47 0.66 12.49
N HIS A 209 14.08 1.16 11.32
CA HIS A 209 14.89 2.10 10.53
C HIS A 209 15.20 3.38 11.32
N GLY A 210 14.19 3.94 11.98
CA GLY A 210 14.35 5.12 12.83
C GLY A 210 15.31 4.90 14.01
N PHE A 211 15.31 3.70 14.59
CA PHE A 211 16.28 3.32 15.63
C PHE A 211 17.71 3.23 15.06
N LEU A 212 17.90 2.53 13.94
CA LEU A 212 19.21 2.37 13.30
C LEU A 212 19.84 3.70 12.90
N MET A 213 19.04 4.64 12.36
CA MET A 213 19.51 5.99 12.03
C MET A 213 20.00 6.77 13.25
N LYS A 214 19.36 6.60 14.41
CA LYS A 214 19.80 7.23 15.67
C LYS A 214 21.11 6.65 16.16
N GLU A 215 21.26 5.33 16.11
CA GLU A 215 22.50 4.64 16.47
C GLU A 215 23.67 5.05 15.57
N LEU A 216 23.44 5.11 14.25
CA LEU A 216 24.44 5.57 13.29
C LEU A 216 24.88 7.01 13.58
N ALA A 217 23.93 7.92 13.84
CA ALA A 217 24.23 9.30 14.20
C ALA A 217 24.97 9.42 15.55
N SER A 218 24.74 8.49 16.48
CA SER A 218 25.47 8.41 17.75
C SER A 218 26.92 7.96 17.52
N ALA A 219 27.11 6.87 16.77
CA ALA A 219 28.43 6.34 16.42
C ALA A 219 29.27 7.36 15.64
N GLN A 220 28.68 8.06 14.68
CA GLN A 220 29.36 9.10 13.91
C GLN A 220 29.83 10.26 14.81
N ARG A 221 29.02 10.67 15.78
CA ARG A 221 29.42 11.69 16.77
C ARG A 221 30.58 11.22 17.65
N ALA A 222 30.55 9.96 18.09
CA ALA A 222 31.62 9.38 18.89
C ALA A 222 32.94 9.28 18.10
N LEU A 223 32.89 8.84 16.84
CA LEU A 223 34.05 8.78 15.94
C LEU A 223 34.63 10.18 15.69
N ASN A 224 33.79 11.16 15.36
CA ASN A 224 34.24 12.54 15.15
C ASN A 224 34.88 13.16 16.39
N LYS A 225 34.43 12.77 17.59
CA LYS A 225 35.06 13.18 18.84
C LYS A 225 36.44 12.54 19.00
N GLY A 226 36.53 11.21 18.84
CA GLY A 226 37.80 10.49 18.92
C GLY A 226 38.84 10.97 17.90
N MET A 227 38.41 11.31 16.69
CA MET A 227 39.28 11.88 15.65
C MET A 227 39.79 13.29 15.95
N LYS A 228 39.08 14.08 16.77
CA LYS A 228 39.52 15.42 17.20
C LYS A 228 40.47 15.37 18.40
N GLU A 229 40.49 14.25 19.11
CA GLU A 229 41.35 14.00 20.28
C GLU A 229 42.68 13.33 19.89
N LEU A 230 42.86 12.96 18.61
CA LEU A 230 44.08 12.47 17.96
C LEU A 230 44.80 13.61 17.21
#